data_AF-A0A1I3ZNN4-F1
#
_entry.id   AF-A0A1I3ZNN4-F1
#
_cell.length_a   1.000
_cell.length_b   1.000
_cell.length_c   1.000
_cell.angle_alpha   90.00
_cell.angle_beta   90.00
_cell.angle_gamma   90.00
#
_symmetry.space_group_name_H-M   'P 1'
#
loop_
_entity.id
_entity.type
_entity.pdbx_description
1 polymer ?
#
loop_
_entity_poly.entity_id
_entity_poly.type
_entity_poly.pdbx_seq_one_letter_code
_entity_poly.pdbx_strand_id
1 'polypeptide(L)'
;MTDVSEAAARPAEDARDPSSQDLASRGNRASRAAIDANSGPAARSRAGFKAAGRHSARVRTVRRVFIAVSALAAVAIFGVGFFDPFGRLIKNVANGRVGMEGTRITVNSPNISGFQKDGRPFEVKAKSGVQDITTPSVVELYDIDSKIGMGDASTLRVTAARGVYDSLRDKMVLEGDARIWSDVGYDVRMKKAEMDFKTGGLVTEDPVNVILKGGTVAANQMDISDNGRKISFVGAVKSIIDSVADGLTDMDAAAEPQK
;
A
#
# COMPACT_ATOMS: atom_id res chain seq x y z
N MET A 1 -7.88 69.95 -40.82
CA MET A 1 -9.16 69.70 -40.12
C MET A 1 -8.84 68.76 -38.97
N THR A 2 -8.32 69.30 -37.86
CA THR A 2 -9.10 69.89 -36.75
C THR A 2 -9.89 68.75 -36.08
N ASP A 3 -9.32 68.00 -35.14
CA ASP A 3 -9.05 68.32 -33.72
C ASP A 3 -10.26 68.01 -32.81
N VAL A 4 -9.93 67.51 -31.60
CA VAL A 4 -10.71 67.43 -30.35
C VAL A 4 -11.77 66.32 -30.27
N SER A 5 -11.88 65.42 -29.29
CA SER A 5 -11.54 65.38 -27.84
C SER A 5 -11.44 63.88 -27.43
N GLU A 6 -10.44 63.37 -26.69
CA GLU A 6 -10.12 63.52 -25.24
C GLU A 6 -11.16 62.79 -24.34
N ALA A 7 -10.89 61.95 -23.32
CA ALA A 7 -9.79 61.68 -22.37
C ALA A 7 -9.95 60.20 -21.86
N ALA A 8 -8.94 59.38 -21.50
CA ALA A 8 -8.02 59.43 -20.33
C ALA A 8 -8.73 59.60 -18.98
N ALA A 9 -8.40 59.01 -17.81
CA ALA A 9 -7.52 57.97 -17.29
C ALA A 9 -7.98 57.77 -15.80
N ARG A 10 -7.45 56.75 -15.10
CA ARG A 10 -7.60 56.54 -13.63
C ARG A 10 -6.99 57.73 -12.82
N PRO A 11 -6.91 57.73 -11.46
CA PRO A 11 -7.67 57.14 -10.33
C PRO A 11 -8.03 58.20 -9.24
N ALA A 12 -8.59 57.75 -8.10
CA ALA A 12 -8.47 58.29 -6.73
C ALA A 12 -8.54 59.81 -6.44
N GLU A 13 -9.56 60.24 -5.69
CA GLU A 13 -9.52 61.35 -4.71
C GLU A 13 -10.84 61.26 -3.92
N ASP A 14 -10.86 60.95 -2.63
CA ASP A 14 -10.53 61.85 -1.50
C ASP A 14 -11.21 63.22 -1.63
N ALA A 15 -12.19 63.45 -0.77
CA ALA A 15 -12.84 64.74 -0.64
C ALA A 15 -13.17 65.03 0.84
N ARG A 16 -12.18 65.65 1.47
CA ARG A 16 -12.27 66.84 2.31
C ARG A 16 -12.77 66.68 3.74
N ASP A 17 -11.78 66.67 4.63
CA ASP A 17 -11.70 67.62 5.75
C ASP A 17 -11.55 69.06 5.21
N PRO A 18 -12.03 70.11 5.92
CA PRO A 18 -11.03 70.88 6.64
C PRO A 18 -11.50 71.50 7.96
N SER A 19 -10.49 71.63 8.83
CA SER A 19 -10.14 72.83 9.60
C SER A 19 -10.79 73.05 10.97
N SER A 20 -9.96 72.83 11.99
CA SER A 20 -9.51 73.82 12.98
C SER A 20 -8.94 73.01 14.16
N GLN A 21 -7.72 73.16 14.64
CA GLN A 21 -7.05 74.34 15.16
C GLN A 21 -5.66 73.81 15.60
N ASP A 22 -4.58 74.38 15.10
CA ASP A 22 -3.80 75.41 15.79
C ASP A 22 -2.72 74.88 16.75
N LEU A 23 -1.52 75.38 16.47
CA LEU A 23 -0.41 75.68 17.37
C LEU A 23 0.21 74.49 18.13
N ALA A 24 1.32 73.93 17.62
CA ALA A 24 2.66 74.49 17.82
C ALA A 24 3.06 74.62 19.30
N SER A 25 3.89 73.69 19.78
CA SER A 25 5.06 73.96 20.63
C SER A 25 5.68 72.61 21.01
N ARG A 26 6.78 72.25 20.34
CA ARG A 26 8.15 72.44 20.84
C ARG A 26 8.45 71.60 22.06
N GLY A 27 9.25 70.57 21.82
CA GLY A 27 9.90 69.81 22.88
C GLY A 27 10.80 70.68 23.76
N ASN A 28 10.86 70.33 25.03
CA ASN A 28 12.07 70.24 25.83
C ASN A 28 11.68 69.44 27.08
N ARG A 29 12.27 68.27 27.26
CA ARG A 29 13.40 68.05 28.19
C ARG A 29 13.11 68.48 29.62
N ALA A 30 13.43 67.53 30.48
CA ALA A 30 13.84 67.67 31.88
C ALA A 30 12.73 67.55 32.94
N SER A 31 13.14 66.92 34.05
CA SER A 31 12.48 66.90 35.37
C SER A 31 11.30 65.94 35.46
N ARG A 32 11.34 64.76 36.11
CA ARG A 32 11.88 64.42 37.43
C ARG A 32 11.24 65.26 38.55
N ALA A 33 10.00 64.94 38.89
CA ALA A 33 9.33 65.15 40.19
C ALA A 33 7.96 64.45 40.08
N ALA A 34 7.72 63.27 40.64
CA ALA A 34 7.47 63.02 42.06
C ALA A 34 6.15 63.66 42.56
N ILE A 35 5.35 62.80 43.22
CA ILE A 35 4.42 63.10 44.34
C ILE A 35 2.92 63.14 43.98
N ASP A 36 2.22 62.23 44.68
CA ASP A 36 0.83 62.26 45.13
C ASP A 36 -0.30 62.56 44.15
N ALA A 37 -1.07 61.52 43.82
CA ALA A 37 -2.48 61.44 44.23
C ALA A 37 -3.08 60.13 43.72
N ASN A 38 -3.52 59.26 44.63
CA ASN A 38 -4.94 58.88 44.72
C ASN A 38 -5.13 57.73 45.74
N SER A 39 -5.48 58.10 46.98
CA SER A 39 -5.86 57.19 48.06
C SER A 39 -7.31 57.46 48.49
N GLY A 40 -8.16 56.42 48.47
CA GLY A 40 -9.32 56.23 49.35
C GLY A 40 -10.69 56.72 48.87
N PRO A 41 -11.79 55.99 49.17
CA PRO A 41 -12.17 55.71 50.55
C PRO A 41 -12.77 54.30 50.81
N ALA A 42 -12.17 53.59 51.78
CA ALA A 42 -12.89 52.62 52.59
C ALA A 42 -13.64 53.37 53.72
N ALA A 43 -14.86 52.92 54.06
CA ALA A 43 -15.67 53.28 55.25
C ALA A 43 -17.04 53.96 54.98
N ARG A 44 -17.91 53.32 54.18
CA ARG A 44 -19.36 53.51 54.33
C ARG A 44 -20.10 52.19 54.06
N SER A 45 -21.00 51.88 54.99
CA SER A 45 -22.14 50.93 54.92
C SER A 45 -21.92 49.41 54.90
N ARG A 46 -21.42 48.89 56.03
CA ARG A 46 -21.73 47.55 56.61
C ARG A 46 -23.22 47.38 57.02
N ALA A 47 -24.20 47.80 56.21
CA ALA A 47 -25.60 47.87 56.66
C ALA A 47 -26.65 47.35 55.66
N GLY A 48 -26.33 46.30 54.88
CA GLY A 48 -27.23 45.88 53.79
C GLY A 48 -27.30 44.40 53.39
N PHE A 49 -26.71 43.45 54.13
CA PHE A 49 -26.70 42.05 53.66
C PHE A 49 -27.11 41.03 54.72
N LYS A 50 -28.30 41.25 55.29
CA LYS A 50 -29.09 40.18 55.93
C LYS A 50 -30.18 39.69 54.96
N ALA A 51 -29.79 39.39 53.72
CA ALA A 51 -30.70 38.88 52.71
C ALA A 51 -29.93 38.15 51.56
N ALA A 52 -29.07 37.17 51.87
CA ALA A 52 -28.53 36.27 50.83
C ALA A 52 -28.04 34.90 51.35
N GLY A 53 -28.50 34.46 52.53
CA GLY A 53 -28.07 33.19 53.15
C GLY A 53 -28.56 31.90 52.48
N ARG A 54 -29.10 31.94 51.26
CA ARG A 54 -29.73 30.77 50.62
C ARG A 54 -29.11 30.30 49.30
N HIS A 55 -28.09 30.98 48.78
CA HIS A 55 -27.41 30.57 47.54
C HIS A 55 -26.03 29.91 47.77
N SER A 56 -25.36 30.19 48.89
CA SER A 56 -24.01 29.66 49.18
C SER A 56 -23.98 28.21 49.70
N ALA A 57 -25.08 27.73 50.30
CA ALA A 57 -25.17 26.35 50.79
C ALA A 57 -25.34 25.32 49.65
N ARG A 58 -26.03 25.67 48.56
CA ARG A 58 -26.32 24.75 47.44
C ARG A 58 -25.04 24.32 46.71
N VAL A 59 -24.11 25.25 46.50
CA VAL A 59 -22.85 24.95 45.80
C VAL A 59 -21.96 24.00 46.61
N ARG A 60 -21.98 24.11 47.96
CA ARG A 60 -21.20 23.23 48.83
C ARG A 60 -21.77 21.81 48.88
N THR A 61 -23.10 21.67 48.78
CA THR A 61 -23.76 20.36 48.66
C THR A 61 -23.47 19.71 47.30
N VAL A 62 -23.56 20.46 46.20
CA VAL A 62 -23.24 19.94 44.85
C VAL A 62 -21.79 19.44 44.77
N ARG A 63 -20.83 20.18 45.35
CA ARG A 63 -19.42 19.74 45.38
C ARG A 63 -19.24 18.43 46.16
N ARG A 64 -19.93 18.25 47.29
CA ARG A 64 -19.88 16.99 48.05
C ARG A 64 -20.53 15.83 47.31
N VAL A 65 -21.65 16.08 46.63
CA VAL A 65 -22.31 15.07 45.79
C VAL A 65 -21.40 14.64 44.65
N PHE A 66 -20.72 15.56 43.98
CA PHE A 66 -19.77 15.22 42.91
C PHE A 66 -18.63 14.33 43.41
N ILE A 67 -18.02 14.67 44.56
CA ILE A 67 -16.95 13.85 45.16
C ILE A 67 -17.47 12.48 45.59
N ALA A 68 -18.67 12.41 46.17
CA ALA A 68 -19.27 11.14 46.56
C ALA A 68 -19.58 10.25 45.35
N VAL A 69 -20.11 10.83 44.27
CA VAL A 69 -20.42 10.09 43.03
C VAL A 69 -19.15 9.59 42.34
N SER A 70 -18.10 10.42 42.26
CA SER A 70 -16.83 9.97 41.65
C SER A 70 -16.11 8.92 42.49
N ALA A 71 -16.16 9.03 43.81
CA ALA A 71 -15.64 7.98 44.70
C ALA A 71 -16.44 6.66 44.55
N LEU A 72 -17.77 6.75 44.46
CA LEU A 72 -18.63 5.58 44.29
C LEU A 72 -18.43 4.92 42.92
N ALA A 73 -18.23 5.71 41.86
CA ALA A 73 -17.87 5.21 40.53
C ALA A 73 -16.49 4.51 40.53
N ALA A 74 -15.50 5.07 41.23
CA ALA A 74 -14.19 4.43 41.36
C ALA A 74 -14.30 3.08 42.10
N VAL A 75 -15.06 3.03 43.20
CA VAL A 75 -15.32 1.78 43.93
C VAL A 75 -16.09 0.77 43.08
N ALA A 76 -17.06 1.22 42.26
CA ALA A 76 -17.77 0.35 41.34
C ALA A 76 -16.85 -0.24 40.25
N ILE A 77 -15.96 0.57 39.67
CA ILE A 77 -14.98 0.09 38.68
C ILE A 77 -14.01 -0.91 39.32
N PHE A 78 -13.47 -0.60 40.49
CA PHE A 78 -12.61 -1.53 41.23
C PHE A 78 -13.35 -2.81 41.66
N GLY A 79 -14.61 -2.69 42.06
CA GLY A 79 -15.47 -3.83 42.41
C GLY A 79 -15.76 -4.74 41.21
N VAL A 80 -16.06 -4.17 40.04
CA VAL A 80 -16.22 -4.91 38.77
C VAL A 80 -14.90 -5.57 38.35
N GLY A 81 -13.77 -4.91 38.57
CA GLY A 81 -12.45 -5.51 38.35
C GLY A 81 -12.15 -6.71 39.27
N PHE A 82 -12.64 -6.69 40.52
CA PHE A 82 -12.46 -7.79 41.46
C PHE A 82 -13.46 -8.94 41.25
N PHE A 83 -14.65 -8.65 40.70
CA PHE A 83 -15.69 -9.65 40.43
C PHE A 83 -15.63 -10.29 39.04
N ASP A 84 -14.66 -9.87 38.21
CA ASP A 84 -14.30 -10.42 36.90
C ASP A 84 -15.49 -11.00 36.09
N PRO A 85 -16.50 -10.17 35.72
CA PRO A 85 -17.61 -10.62 34.88
C PRO A 85 -17.14 -11.00 33.47
N PHE A 86 -15.94 -10.55 33.06
CA PHE A 86 -15.29 -10.95 31.82
C PHE A 86 -14.60 -12.31 31.91
N GLY A 87 -14.09 -12.70 33.08
CA GLY A 87 -13.56 -14.05 33.31
C GLY A 87 -14.59 -15.15 33.08
N ARG A 88 -15.89 -14.92 33.35
CA ARG A 88 -16.97 -15.88 33.04
C ARG A 88 -17.37 -15.91 31.57
N LEU A 89 -17.26 -14.78 30.87
CA LEU A 89 -17.49 -14.73 29.42
C LEU A 89 -16.34 -15.41 28.65
N ILE A 90 -15.11 -15.30 29.16
CA ILE A 90 -13.91 -15.96 28.60
C ILE A 90 -13.86 -17.45 29.00
N LYS A 91 -14.32 -17.83 30.21
CA LYS A 91 -14.36 -19.26 30.63
C LYS A 91 -15.31 -20.13 29.83
N ASN A 92 -16.36 -19.57 29.23
CA ASN A 92 -17.27 -20.34 28.37
C ASN A 92 -16.70 -20.61 26.96
N VAL A 93 -15.49 -20.11 26.65
CA VAL A 93 -14.73 -20.45 25.44
C VAL A 93 -13.64 -21.51 25.73
N ALA A 94 -13.44 -21.90 27.00
CA ALA A 94 -12.35 -22.78 27.42
C ALA A 94 -12.73 -24.27 27.56
N ASN A 95 -13.92 -24.68 27.12
CA ASN A 95 -14.38 -26.08 27.20
C ASN A 95 -14.71 -26.71 25.85
N GLY A 96 -14.42 -26.02 24.75
CA GLY A 96 -14.17 -26.69 23.48
C GLY A 96 -12.71 -27.11 23.46
N ARG A 97 -12.42 -28.33 23.03
CA ARG A 97 -11.14 -28.62 22.39
C ARG A 97 -11.00 -27.67 21.19
N VAL A 98 -10.55 -26.45 21.43
CA VAL A 98 -10.13 -25.52 20.38
C VAL A 98 -8.71 -25.94 20.07
N GLY A 99 -8.59 -26.90 19.16
CA GLY A 99 -7.41 -26.94 18.31
C GLY A 99 -7.25 -25.54 17.74
N MET A 100 -6.05 -24.97 17.88
CA MET A 100 -5.63 -23.81 17.11
C MET A 100 -5.67 -24.20 15.63
N GLU A 101 -6.85 -24.13 15.03
CA GLU A 101 -7.12 -24.57 13.66
C GLU A 101 -7.95 -23.50 12.92
N GLY A 102 -7.68 -22.24 13.26
CA GLY A 102 -8.31 -21.06 12.66
C GLY A 102 -7.32 -20.04 12.10
N THR A 103 -6.03 -20.40 11.94
CA THR A 103 -5.02 -19.48 11.42
C THR A 103 -4.98 -19.43 9.90
N ARG A 104 -5.72 -20.26 9.17
CA ARG A 104 -5.70 -20.28 7.70
C ARG A 104 -6.88 -19.52 7.12
N ILE A 105 -6.56 -18.47 6.35
CA ILE A 105 -7.52 -17.74 5.53
C ILE A 105 -7.54 -18.41 4.15
N THR A 106 -8.71 -18.89 3.74
CA THR A 106 -8.90 -19.45 2.40
C THR A 106 -9.73 -18.49 1.55
N VAL A 107 -9.22 -18.16 0.37
CA VAL A 107 -9.86 -17.27 -0.60
C VAL A 107 -10.24 -18.10 -1.82
N ASN A 108 -11.49 -18.00 -2.26
CA ASN A 108 -11.94 -18.60 -3.52
C ASN A 108 -11.62 -17.64 -4.66
N SER A 109 -11.05 -18.17 -5.76
CA SER A 109 -10.74 -17.43 -6.97
C SER A 109 -9.89 -16.17 -6.74
N PRO A 110 -8.73 -16.25 -6.04
CA PRO A 110 -7.86 -15.10 -5.90
C PRO A 110 -7.37 -14.63 -7.28
N ASN A 111 -7.37 -13.31 -7.48
CA ASN A 111 -6.79 -12.66 -8.64
C ASN A 111 -5.80 -11.60 -8.19
N ILE A 112 -4.55 -11.70 -8.63
CA ILE A 112 -3.48 -10.76 -8.33
C ILE A 112 -3.04 -10.14 -9.65
N SER A 113 -3.32 -8.86 -9.84
CA SER A 113 -2.89 -8.12 -11.03
C SER A 113 -1.93 -6.99 -10.65
N GLY A 114 -0.95 -6.72 -11.49
CA GLY A 114 -0.01 -5.62 -11.27
C GLY A 114 0.84 -5.32 -12.50
N PHE A 115 1.89 -4.53 -12.28
CA PHE A 115 2.89 -4.21 -13.27
C PHE A 115 4.28 -4.61 -12.75
N GLN A 116 5.09 -5.19 -13.62
CA GLN A 116 6.50 -5.45 -13.36
C GLN A 116 7.27 -4.11 -13.28
N LYS A 117 8.52 -4.15 -12.81
CA LYS A 117 9.39 -2.96 -12.70
C LYS A 117 9.64 -2.26 -14.04
N ASP A 118 9.50 -2.98 -15.14
CA ASP A 118 9.62 -2.49 -16.51
C ASP A 118 8.29 -2.02 -17.13
N GLY A 119 7.20 -2.02 -16.34
CA GLY A 119 5.87 -1.55 -16.78
C GLY A 119 5.03 -2.61 -17.49
N ARG A 120 5.49 -3.87 -17.58
CA ARG A 120 4.71 -4.94 -18.22
C ARG A 120 3.61 -5.46 -17.28
N PRO A 121 2.36 -5.63 -17.74
CA PRO A 121 1.29 -6.14 -16.90
C PRO A 121 1.51 -7.62 -16.56
N PHE A 122 1.14 -8.02 -15.36
CA PHE A 122 1.02 -9.43 -14.98
C PHE A 122 -0.31 -9.66 -14.26
N GLU A 123 -0.85 -10.87 -14.42
CA GLU A 123 -2.07 -11.34 -13.78
C GLU A 123 -1.84 -12.79 -13.32
N VAL A 124 -2.09 -13.08 -12.05
CA VAL A 124 -2.00 -14.40 -11.45
C VAL A 124 -3.37 -14.74 -10.89
N LYS A 125 -4.02 -15.75 -11.47
CA LYS A 125 -5.29 -16.31 -11.01
C LYS A 125 -5.05 -17.68 -10.44
N ALA A 126 -5.85 -18.05 -9.46
CA ALA A 126 -5.92 -19.42 -8.96
C ALA A 126 -7.38 -19.76 -8.64
N LYS A 127 -7.70 -21.04 -8.52
CA LYS A 127 -9.04 -21.47 -8.08
C LYS A 127 -9.26 -21.27 -6.58
N SER A 128 -8.20 -21.47 -5.80
CA SER A 128 -8.21 -21.21 -4.37
C SER A 128 -6.83 -20.81 -3.88
N GLY A 129 -6.79 -19.90 -2.91
CA GLY A 129 -5.57 -19.51 -2.20
C GLY A 129 -5.73 -19.72 -0.70
N VAL A 130 -4.69 -20.22 -0.04
CA VAL A 130 -4.63 -20.40 1.41
C VAL A 130 -3.45 -19.62 1.95
N GLN A 131 -3.70 -18.76 2.93
CA GLN A 131 -2.68 -17.99 3.63
C GLN A 131 -2.79 -18.27 5.12
N ASP A 132 -1.67 -18.58 5.77
CA ASP A 132 -1.64 -18.71 7.23
C ASP A 132 -1.33 -17.35 7.88
N ILE A 133 -2.10 -16.97 8.91
CA ILE A 133 -1.94 -15.74 9.68
C ILE A 133 -0.64 -15.75 10.49
N THR A 134 -0.13 -16.92 10.86
CA THR A 134 1.16 -17.07 11.55
C THR A 134 2.35 -16.85 10.61
N THR A 135 2.17 -17.12 9.31
CA THR A 135 3.15 -16.89 8.26
C THR A 135 2.52 -16.13 7.09
N PRO A 136 2.15 -14.85 7.28
CA PRO A 136 1.40 -14.08 6.29
C PRO A 136 2.20 -13.83 5.01
N SER A 137 3.52 -14.02 5.05
CA SER A 137 4.38 -13.91 3.87
C SER A 137 4.18 -15.02 2.85
N VAL A 138 3.69 -16.19 3.27
CA VAL A 138 3.55 -17.39 2.44
C VAL A 138 2.09 -17.55 2.02
N VAL A 139 1.88 -17.66 0.71
CA VAL A 139 0.56 -17.88 0.11
C VAL A 139 0.62 -19.15 -0.73
N GLU A 140 -0.22 -20.13 -0.38
CA GLU A 140 -0.43 -21.32 -1.19
C GLU A 140 -1.55 -21.07 -2.19
N LEU A 141 -1.31 -21.40 -3.45
CA LEU A 141 -2.23 -21.23 -4.57
C LEU A 141 -2.49 -22.59 -5.21
N TYR A 142 -3.72 -22.84 -5.61
CA TYR A 142 -4.17 -24.10 -6.22
C TYR A 142 -4.86 -23.85 -7.55
N ASP A 143 -4.57 -24.68 -8.55
CA ASP A 143 -5.00 -24.53 -9.94
C ASP A 143 -4.68 -23.13 -10.47
N ILE A 144 -3.39 -22.85 -10.66
CA ILE A 144 -2.86 -21.55 -11.06
C ILE A 144 -3.02 -21.36 -12.57
N ASP A 145 -3.47 -20.17 -12.98
CA ASP A 145 -3.44 -19.65 -14.34
C ASP A 145 -2.88 -18.21 -14.29
N SER A 146 -1.68 -18.01 -14.82
CA SER A 146 -1.03 -16.71 -14.84
C SER A 146 -0.82 -16.24 -16.27
N LYS A 147 -0.90 -14.92 -16.47
CA LYS A 147 -0.59 -14.21 -17.72
C LYS A 147 0.43 -13.13 -17.43
N ILE A 148 1.52 -13.13 -18.20
CA ILE A 148 2.62 -12.20 -18.02
C ILE A 148 2.90 -11.56 -19.37
N GLY A 149 2.85 -10.23 -19.42
CA GLY A 149 3.27 -9.47 -20.59
C GLY A 149 4.79 -9.53 -20.77
N MET A 150 5.24 -9.75 -22.00
CA MET A 150 6.65 -9.78 -22.38
C MET A 150 7.05 -8.50 -23.11
N GLY A 151 8.36 -8.27 -23.27
CA GLY A 151 8.89 -7.05 -23.89
C GLY A 151 8.66 -6.96 -25.40
N ASP A 152 8.41 -8.10 -26.05
CA ASP A 152 8.10 -8.25 -27.48
C ASP A 152 6.60 -8.13 -27.78
N ALA A 153 5.81 -7.58 -26.84
CA ALA A 153 4.35 -7.51 -26.86
C ALA A 153 3.63 -8.88 -26.87
N SER A 154 4.35 -10.00 -26.69
CA SER A 154 3.74 -11.32 -26.52
C SER A 154 3.20 -11.51 -25.10
N THR A 155 2.33 -12.51 -24.93
CA THR A 155 1.81 -12.90 -23.61
C THR A 155 2.27 -14.31 -23.27
N LEU A 156 2.99 -14.42 -22.16
CA LEU A 156 3.37 -15.70 -21.56
C LEU A 156 2.25 -16.17 -20.64
N ARG A 157 1.85 -17.45 -20.77
CA ARG A 157 0.91 -18.12 -19.89
C ARG A 157 1.63 -19.15 -19.05
N VAL A 158 1.29 -19.23 -17.76
CA VAL A 158 1.86 -20.18 -16.82
C VAL A 158 0.73 -20.88 -16.07
N THR A 159 0.73 -22.21 -16.07
CA THR A 159 -0.20 -23.01 -15.27
C THR A 159 0.53 -24.02 -14.40
N ALA A 160 -0.01 -24.30 -13.22
CA ALA A 160 0.45 -25.36 -12.33
C ALA A 160 -0.69 -25.80 -11.40
N ALA A 161 -0.68 -27.05 -10.93
CA ALA A 161 -1.69 -27.54 -9.99
C ALA A 161 -1.56 -26.89 -8.61
N ARG A 162 -0.34 -26.61 -8.16
CA ARG A 162 -0.05 -25.93 -6.91
C ARG A 162 1.08 -24.93 -7.09
N GLY A 163 1.04 -23.85 -6.33
CA GLY A 163 2.20 -22.97 -6.18
C GLY A 163 2.27 -22.35 -4.81
N VAL A 164 3.47 -22.13 -4.32
CA VAL A 164 3.73 -21.50 -3.02
C VAL A 164 4.52 -20.24 -3.28
N TYR A 165 3.91 -19.10 -2.98
CA TYR A 165 4.52 -17.78 -3.11
C TYR A 165 5.01 -17.29 -1.76
N ASP A 166 6.29 -16.92 -1.68
CA ASP A 166 6.90 -16.27 -0.52
C ASP A 166 7.22 -14.81 -0.86
N SER A 167 6.45 -13.89 -0.29
CA SER A 167 6.60 -12.45 -0.50
C SER A 167 7.83 -11.82 0.18
N LEU A 168 8.46 -12.49 1.16
CA LEU A 168 9.71 -11.99 1.75
C LEU A 168 10.90 -12.26 0.84
N ARG A 169 10.89 -13.44 0.22
CA ARG A 169 11.96 -13.88 -0.68
C ARG A 169 11.72 -13.45 -2.13
N ASP A 170 10.47 -13.09 -2.48
CA ASP A 170 9.99 -12.91 -3.85
C ASP A 170 10.27 -14.16 -4.69
N LYS A 171 9.97 -15.33 -4.11
CA LYS A 171 10.14 -16.63 -4.75
C LYS A 171 8.81 -17.34 -4.87
N MET A 172 8.63 -18.06 -5.96
CA MET A 172 7.48 -18.93 -6.18
C MET A 172 7.95 -20.32 -6.55
N VAL A 173 7.45 -21.31 -5.82
CA VAL A 173 7.63 -22.72 -6.18
C VAL A 173 6.34 -23.17 -6.86
N LEU A 174 6.44 -23.69 -8.08
CA LEU A 174 5.34 -24.27 -8.84
C LEU A 174 5.47 -25.79 -8.81
N GLU A 175 4.38 -26.51 -8.55
CA GLU A 175 4.36 -27.97 -8.44
C GLU A 175 3.11 -28.55 -9.13
N GLY A 176 3.25 -29.77 -9.66
CA GLY A 176 2.17 -30.50 -10.29
C GLY A 176 1.90 -30.02 -11.72
N ASP A 177 2.76 -30.48 -12.63
CA ASP A 177 2.66 -30.25 -14.08
C ASP A 177 2.67 -28.75 -14.47
N ALA A 178 3.75 -28.08 -14.06
CA ALA A 178 4.02 -26.72 -14.48
C ALA A 178 4.22 -26.62 -15.99
N ARG A 179 3.40 -25.78 -16.64
CA ARG A 179 3.48 -25.50 -18.08
C ARG A 179 3.60 -24.01 -18.31
N ILE A 180 4.55 -23.63 -19.14
CA ILE A 180 4.80 -22.24 -19.53
C ILE A 180 4.71 -22.19 -21.06
N TRP A 181 3.81 -21.40 -21.62
CA TRP A 181 3.69 -21.29 -23.07
C TRP A 181 3.34 -19.89 -23.53
N SER A 182 3.68 -19.58 -24.76
CA SER A 182 3.39 -18.29 -25.38
C SER A 182 2.72 -18.47 -26.73
N ASP A 183 1.94 -17.47 -27.13
CA ASP A 183 1.35 -17.34 -28.46
C ASP A 183 2.39 -17.28 -29.59
N VAL A 184 3.62 -16.86 -29.29
CA VAL A 184 4.70 -16.82 -30.29
C VAL A 184 5.40 -18.18 -30.52
N GLY A 185 4.95 -19.27 -29.90
CA GLY A 185 5.38 -20.64 -30.22
C GLY A 185 6.44 -21.24 -29.30
N TYR A 186 6.42 -20.86 -28.01
CA TYR A 186 7.21 -21.50 -26.96
C TYR A 186 6.28 -22.36 -26.08
N ASP A 187 6.65 -23.59 -25.73
CA ASP A 187 5.93 -24.46 -24.76
C ASP A 187 6.97 -25.24 -23.93
N VAL A 188 7.04 -24.93 -22.63
CA VAL A 188 7.91 -25.56 -21.65
C VAL A 188 7.06 -26.36 -20.68
N ARG A 189 7.43 -27.62 -20.44
CA ARG A 189 6.73 -28.52 -19.53
C ARG A 189 7.70 -29.13 -18.53
N MET A 190 7.36 -29.02 -17.26
CA MET A 190 8.15 -29.54 -16.15
C MET A 190 7.24 -29.92 -14.98
N LYS A 191 7.73 -30.75 -14.06
CA LYS A 191 6.94 -31.17 -12.89
C LYS A 191 6.95 -30.12 -11.78
N LYS A 192 8.11 -29.51 -11.57
CA LYS A 192 8.36 -28.49 -10.57
C LYS A 192 9.22 -27.38 -11.15
N ALA A 193 9.02 -26.16 -10.68
CA ALA A 193 9.88 -25.03 -11.01
C ALA A 193 9.99 -24.08 -9.82
N GLU A 194 11.15 -23.48 -9.64
CA GLU A 194 11.39 -22.39 -8.70
C GLU A 194 11.66 -21.11 -9.48
N MET A 195 10.81 -20.12 -9.28
CA MET A 195 10.92 -18.80 -9.91
C MET A 195 11.36 -17.77 -8.88
N ASP A 196 12.32 -16.93 -9.26
CA ASP A 196 12.80 -15.81 -8.47
C ASP A 196 12.43 -14.51 -9.18
N PHE A 197 11.46 -13.77 -8.63
CA PHE A 197 10.96 -12.54 -9.24
C PHE A 197 11.90 -11.34 -9.07
N LYS A 198 12.89 -11.41 -8.17
CA LYS A 198 13.91 -10.36 -8.01
C LYS A 198 14.89 -10.37 -9.16
N THR A 199 15.34 -11.56 -9.54
CA THR A 199 16.36 -11.79 -10.57
C THR A 199 15.76 -12.11 -11.94
N GLY A 200 14.45 -12.40 -12.00
CA GLY A 200 13.78 -12.91 -13.19
C GLY A 200 14.30 -14.29 -13.58
N GLY A 201 14.78 -15.06 -12.59
CA GLY A 201 15.36 -16.39 -12.79
C GLY A 201 14.31 -17.49 -12.62
N LEU A 202 14.55 -18.63 -13.27
CA LEU A 202 13.75 -19.84 -13.11
C LEU A 202 14.67 -21.04 -13.10
N VAL A 203 14.53 -21.90 -12.10
CA VAL A 203 15.30 -23.14 -11.99
C VAL A 203 14.35 -24.32 -11.86
N THR A 204 14.66 -25.41 -12.54
CA THR A 204 13.98 -26.69 -12.36
C THR A 204 15.04 -27.78 -12.23
N GLU A 205 14.92 -28.56 -11.17
CA GLU A 205 15.73 -29.77 -10.94
C GLU A 205 15.06 -31.02 -11.52
N ASP A 206 13.83 -30.88 -12.05
CA ASP A 206 13.03 -31.94 -12.64
C ASP A 206 13.18 -32.00 -14.16
N PRO A 207 12.93 -33.18 -14.77
CA PRO A 207 12.96 -33.33 -16.21
C PRO A 207 12.05 -32.31 -16.90
N VAL A 208 12.61 -31.67 -17.92
CA VAL A 208 11.98 -30.58 -18.64
C VAL A 208 11.97 -30.86 -20.13
N ASN A 209 10.86 -30.52 -20.77
CA ASN A 209 10.70 -30.57 -22.21
C ASN A 209 10.33 -29.19 -22.74
N VAL A 210 11.07 -28.71 -23.73
CA VAL A 210 10.95 -27.38 -24.32
C VAL A 210 10.68 -27.53 -25.80
N ILE A 211 9.57 -26.98 -26.25
CA ILE A 211 9.20 -26.91 -27.67
C ILE A 211 9.36 -25.45 -28.09
N LEU A 212 10.11 -25.27 -29.18
CA LEU A 212 10.40 -23.99 -29.82
C LEU A 212 9.97 -24.10 -31.28
N LYS A 213 9.82 -22.96 -31.96
CA LYS A 213 9.52 -22.94 -33.41
C LYS A 213 10.52 -23.70 -34.30
N GLY A 214 11.78 -23.80 -33.87
CA GLY A 214 12.85 -24.45 -34.62
C GLY A 214 13.29 -25.81 -34.08
N GLY A 215 12.54 -26.40 -33.15
CA GLY A 215 12.88 -27.71 -32.60
C GLY A 215 12.44 -27.94 -31.15
N THR A 216 12.82 -29.09 -30.62
CA THR A 216 12.50 -29.54 -29.26
C THR A 216 13.76 -29.87 -28.47
N VAL A 217 13.82 -29.48 -27.19
CA VAL A 217 14.91 -29.75 -26.26
C VAL A 217 14.37 -30.46 -25.02
N ALA A 218 14.90 -31.61 -24.69
CA ALA A 218 14.62 -32.33 -23.45
C ALA A 218 15.88 -32.41 -22.59
N ALA A 219 15.76 -32.17 -21.28
CA ALA A 219 16.86 -32.23 -20.34
C ALA A 219 16.38 -32.65 -18.94
N ASN A 220 17.31 -33.00 -18.06
CA ASN A 220 16.98 -33.34 -16.66
C ASN A 220 16.76 -32.10 -15.80
N GLN A 221 17.38 -30.98 -16.15
CA GLN A 221 17.31 -29.73 -15.40
C GLN A 221 17.38 -28.54 -16.38
N MET A 222 16.79 -27.42 -15.98
CA MET A 222 16.93 -26.14 -16.68
C MET A 222 17.12 -25.00 -15.68
N ASP A 223 18.02 -24.08 -16.03
CA ASP A 223 18.25 -22.82 -15.34
C ASP A 223 18.11 -21.68 -16.35
N ILE A 224 17.25 -20.74 -16.01
CA ILE A 224 17.05 -19.47 -16.68
C ILE A 224 17.58 -18.39 -15.75
N SER A 225 18.50 -17.59 -16.27
CA SER A 225 19.14 -16.50 -15.55
C SER A 225 19.15 -15.22 -16.39
N ASP A 226 19.57 -14.13 -15.74
CA ASP A 226 19.74 -12.84 -16.39
C ASP A 226 18.44 -12.29 -17.02
N ASN A 227 17.34 -12.29 -16.24
CA ASN A 227 16.00 -11.90 -16.67
C ASN A 227 15.51 -12.61 -17.94
N GLY A 228 15.83 -13.89 -18.11
CA GLY A 228 15.42 -14.67 -19.27
C GLY A 228 16.37 -14.60 -20.47
N ARG A 229 17.48 -13.85 -20.39
CA ARG A 229 18.45 -13.73 -21.50
C ARG A 229 19.36 -14.94 -21.64
N LYS A 230 19.57 -15.69 -20.56
CA LYS A 230 20.39 -16.90 -20.55
C LYS A 230 19.55 -18.09 -20.13
N ILE A 231 19.56 -19.14 -20.95
CA ILE A 231 18.90 -20.41 -20.68
C ILE A 231 19.96 -21.50 -20.78
N SER A 232 20.05 -22.34 -19.75
CA SER A 232 20.98 -23.45 -19.67
C SER A 232 20.25 -24.73 -19.32
N PHE A 233 20.62 -25.81 -19.99
CA PHE A 233 20.07 -27.15 -19.78
C PHE A 233 21.17 -28.04 -19.23
N VAL A 234 20.85 -28.82 -18.20
CA VAL A 234 21.83 -29.68 -17.51
C VAL A 234 21.28 -31.10 -17.41
N GLY A 235 22.15 -32.08 -17.69
CA GLY A 235 21.85 -33.50 -17.58
C GLY A 235 21.06 -34.05 -18.77
N ALA A 236 21.62 -35.10 -19.40
CA ALA A 236 21.01 -35.87 -20.49
C ALA A 236 20.28 -35.02 -21.56
N VAL A 237 20.93 -33.93 -21.99
CA VAL A 237 20.33 -32.98 -22.94
C VAL A 237 20.19 -33.64 -24.31
N LYS A 238 18.95 -33.70 -24.82
CA LYS A 238 18.62 -34.16 -26.16
C LYS A 238 17.94 -33.02 -26.91
N SER A 239 18.53 -32.63 -28.04
CA SER A 239 17.98 -31.59 -28.92
C SER A 239 17.61 -32.21 -30.27
N ILE A 240 16.44 -31.84 -30.78
CA ILE A 240 15.99 -32.11 -32.14
C ILE A 240 15.74 -30.75 -32.76
N ILE A 241 16.54 -30.40 -33.77
CA ILE A 241 16.41 -29.13 -34.48
C ILE A 241 15.72 -29.41 -35.80
N ASP A 242 14.62 -28.73 -36.04
CA ASP A 242 13.93 -28.78 -37.33
C ASP A 242 14.71 -27.87 -38.27
N SER A 243 15.57 -28.47 -39.09
CA SER A 243 16.19 -27.76 -40.19
C SER A 243 15.09 -27.36 -41.17
N VAL A 244 14.70 -26.08 -41.16
CA VAL A 244 14.13 -25.46 -42.35
C VAL A 244 15.25 -25.53 -43.38
N ALA A 245 15.19 -26.53 -44.25
CA ALA A 245 15.94 -26.51 -45.49
C ALA A 245 15.43 -25.28 -46.25
N ASP A 246 16.15 -24.17 -46.12
CA ASP A 246 15.98 -23.01 -46.98
C ASP A 246 16.03 -23.49 -48.43
N GLY A 247 14.96 -23.22 -49.17
CA GLY A 247 14.86 -23.50 -50.60
C GLY A 247 15.81 -22.62 -51.42
N LEU A 248 17.11 -22.89 -51.34
CA LEU A 248 18.15 -22.29 -52.16
C LEU A 248 19.00 -23.39 -52.81
N THR A 249 18.37 -24.13 -53.70
CA THR A 249 18.94 -25.07 -54.69
C THR A 249 17.71 -25.40 -55.55
N ASP A 250 17.44 -24.77 -56.69
CA ASP A 250 18.26 -24.74 -57.90
C ASP A 250 17.75 -23.62 -58.83
N MET A 251 18.46 -22.49 -58.95
CA MET A 251 18.22 -21.50 -60.04
C MET A 251 19.50 -20.92 -60.65
N ASP A 252 20.68 -21.50 -60.40
CA ASP A 252 21.93 -21.04 -61.02
C ASP A 252 22.74 -22.18 -61.68
N ALA A 253 22.03 -23.05 -62.41
CA ALA A 253 22.64 -24.01 -63.34
C ALA A 253 22.13 -23.80 -64.78
N ALA A 254 21.84 -22.55 -65.15
CA ALA A 254 21.61 -22.15 -66.54
C ALA A 254 22.86 -21.42 -67.08
N ALA A 255 23.96 -22.15 -67.20
CA ALA A 255 25.12 -21.75 -67.97
C ALA A 255 25.36 -22.76 -69.10
N GLU A 256 24.53 -22.70 -70.15
CA GLU A 256 24.93 -23.09 -71.50
C GLU A 256 24.98 -21.84 -72.36
N PRO A 257 26.15 -21.45 -72.92
CA PRO A 257 26.18 -20.56 -74.06
C PRO A 257 26.07 -21.39 -75.34
N GLN A 258 24.89 -21.45 -75.93
CA GLN A 258 24.78 -21.67 -77.38
C GLN A 258 24.83 -20.31 -78.08
N LYS A 259 25.96 -20.01 -78.74
CA LYS A 259 26.05 -19.77 -80.18
C LYS A 259 27.50 -19.46 -80.60
#